data_AF-A0A0C3NSK0-F1
#
_entry.id   AF-A0A0C3NSK0-F1
#
_cell.length_a   1.000
_cell.length_b   1.000
_cell.length_c   1.000
_cell.angle_alpha   90.00
_cell.angle_beta   90.00
_cell.angle_gamma   90.00
#
_symmetry.space_group_name_H-M   'P 1'
#
loop_
_entity.id
_entity.type
_entity.pdbx_description
1 polymer ?
#
loop_
_entity_poly.entity_id
_entity_poly.type
_entity_poly.pdbx_seq_one_letter_code
_entity_poly.pdbx_strand_id
1 'polypeptide(L)'
;MRLSYIAGFSVEPMSRMGFAELGQDQLLLNSIPFDEALTTQHGMDVKCLPYSSTPFSIEHATRNIPSTVRTISKGFKFEPKTVLIDIMAAYPVLIPVYLMQYEGTPLGLSGISFTSLVDAARKESLVFVENVLPELGQIATKFLGSDDLFELPDYVVAQDFLKAPWSRSTTSDFAQVKRFRGLKDEHLEELTAWIDHKVSRRGVMQHYEDIQCSLKQPVDMDHLLIRSAEEISEVHMYMHAEMKYGVSWSKCKKASSTLSEYDDELEELSKSNEKLKDVLAGGRQNIAKMNTQLEETRKCLQDMKPEWRKQWEEQQTSDYIAQVQDRFPWRAPQTDDCGL
;
A
#
# COMPACT_ATOMS: atom_id res chain seq x y z
N MET A 1 -7.80 -9.04 2.18
CA MET A 1 -6.79 -7.99 1.92
C MET A 1 -5.88 -8.55 0.84
N ARG A 2 -5.38 -7.76 -0.11
CA ARG A 2 -4.16 -8.18 -0.82
C ARG A 2 -3.06 -7.27 -0.31
N LEU A 3 -1.89 -7.86 -0.19
CA LEU A 3 -0.70 -7.17 0.25
C LEU A 3 -0.38 -6.06 -0.79
N SER A 4 0.38 -5.06 -0.37
CA SER A 4 1.01 -4.11 -1.28
C SER A 4 2.52 -4.31 -1.19
N TYR A 5 3.21 -4.09 -2.30
CA TYR A 5 4.66 -4.27 -2.37
C TYR A 5 5.33 -2.89 -2.34
N ILE A 6 6.36 -2.77 -1.51
CA ILE A 6 7.25 -1.60 -1.47
C ILE A 6 8.66 -2.15 -1.48
N ALA A 7 9.50 -1.65 -2.38
CA ALA A 7 10.91 -2.05 -2.40
C ALA A 7 11.57 -1.60 -1.09
N GLY A 8 12.33 -2.50 -0.48
CA GLY A 8 13.07 -2.24 0.74
C GLY A 8 14.28 -1.30 0.55
N PHE A 9 14.55 -0.85 -0.67
CA PHE A 9 15.73 -0.08 -1.04
C PHE A 9 15.40 0.93 -2.14
N SER A 10 16.30 1.90 -2.38
CA SER A 10 16.11 2.99 -3.35
C SER A 10 16.88 2.84 -4.68
N VAL A 11 17.70 1.79 -4.84
CA VAL A 11 18.52 1.52 -6.03
C VAL A 11 17.68 1.45 -7.32
N GLU A 12 17.92 2.40 -8.22
CA GLU A 12 17.27 2.52 -9.53
C GLU A 12 17.92 1.59 -10.59
N PRO A 13 17.17 1.07 -11.57
CA PRO A 13 15.70 1.13 -11.70
C PRO A 13 14.95 0.07 -10.87
N MET A 14 15.66 -0.83 -10.19
CA MET A 14 15.09 -2.01 -9.52
C MET A 14 14.07 -1.68 -8.42
N SER A 15 14.29 -0.60 -7.67
CA SER A 15 13.39 -0.15 -6.61
C SER A 15 11.98 0.21 -7.11
N ARG A 16 11.86 0.45 -8.42
CA ARG A 16 10.60 0.71 -9.14
C ARG A 16 10.16 -0.46 -10.04
N MET A 17 10.72 -1.65 -9.85
CA MET A 17 10.23 -2.84 -10.51
C MET A 17 9.23 -3.57 -9.61
N GLY A 18 7.98 -3.64 -10.04
CA GLY A 18 6.97 -4.46 -9.39
C GLY A 18 7.19 -5.94 -9.69
N PHE A 19 8.05 -6.59 -8.90
CA PHE A 19 8.24 -8.05 -8.95
C PHE A 19 7.01 -8.83 -8.45
N ALA A 20 6.08 -8.15 -7.76
CA ALA A 20 4.91 -8.71 -7.09
C ALA A 20 3.68 -8.98 -8.01
N GLU A 21 3.87 -9.00 -9.33
CA GLU A 21 2.79 -9.01 -10.33
C GLU A 21 1.91 -10.28 -10.33
N LEU A 22 2.33 -11.35 -9.67
CA LEU A 22 1.56 -12.60 -9.59
C LEU A 22 1.27 -12.94 -8.14
N GLY A 23 0.05 -12.57 -7.70
CA GLY A 23 -0.56 -13.00 -6.45
C GLY A 23 0.39 -12.91 -5.26
N GLN A 24 0.51 -11.74 -4.65
CA GLN A 24 1.33 -11.52 -3.45
C GLN A 24 1.07 -12.56 -2.35
N ASP A 25 -0.16 -13.09 -2.31
CA ASP A 25 -0.54 -14.21 -1.46
C ASP A 25 0.29 -15.48 -1.77
N GLN A 26 0.55 -15.82 -3.03
CA GLN A 26 1.41 -16.96 -3.42
C GLN A 26 2.88 -16.71 -3.12
N LEU A 27 3.40 -15.49 -3.34
CA LEU A 27 4.79 -15.17 -3.02
C LEU A 27 5.06 -15.38 -1.53
N LEU A 28 4.15 -14.93 -0.67
CA LEU A 28 4.28 -15.15 0.76
C LEU A 28 4.04 -16.61 1.16
N LEU A 29 3.01 -17.27 0.61
CA LEU A 29 2.71 -18.68 0.93
C LEU A 29 3.83 -19.64 0.50
N ASN A 30 4.60 -19.29 -0.54
CA ASN A 30 5.71 -20.10 -1.03
C ASN A 30 7.07 -19.62 -0.50
N SER A 31 7.09 -18.55 0.29
CA SER A 31 8.32 -18.07 0.91
C SER A 31 8.80 -19.07 1.96
N ILE A 32 10.11 -19.16 2.12
CA ILE A 32 10.76 -19.94 3.16
C ILE A 32 11.49 -18.98 4.10
N PRO A 33 11.65 -19.33 5.39
CA PRO A 33 12.48 -18.56 6.30
C PRO A 33 13.87 -18.35 5.72
N PHE A 34 14.40 -17.14 5.89
CA PHE A 34 15.76 -16.86 5.48
C PHE A 34 16.75 -17.67 6.32
N ASP A 35 17.71 -18.26 5.64
CA ASP A 35 18.82 -18.99 6.24
C ASP A 35 20.11 -18.63 5.50
N GLU A 36 21.25 -18.69 6.19
CA GLU A 36 22.55 -18.38 5.60
C GLU A 36 22.89 -19.31 4.43
N ALA A 37 22.35 -20.54 4.38
CA ALA A 37 22.53 -21.41 3.21
C ALA A 37 21.94 -20.82 1.92
N LEU A 38 20.94 -19.92 2.02
CA LEU A 38 20.34 -19.25 0.86
C LEU A 38 21.26 -18.20 0.24
N THR A 39 22.35 -17.81 0.92
CA THR A 39 23.37 -16.93 0.34
C THR A 39 24.26 -17.66 -0.67
N THR A 40 24.05 -18.95 -0.89
CA THR A 40 24.78 -19.74 -1.88
C THR A 40 23.81 -20.59 -2.69
N GLN A 41 23.68 -20.32 -3.99
CA GLN A 41 22.78 -21.07 -4.88
C GLN A 41 23.54 -21.53 -6.12
N HIS A 42 23.40 -22.81 -6.46
CA HIS A 42 24.10 -23.42 -7.60
C HIS A 42 25.63 -23.19 -7.61
N GLY A 43 26.23 -23.12 -6.42
CA GLY A 43 27.66 -22.85 -6.25
C GLY A 43 28.06 -21.39 -6.50
N MET A 44 27.09 -20.48 -6.60
CA MET A 44 27.31 -19.04 -6.72
C MET A 44 26.89 -18.32 -5.44
N ASP A 45 27.65 -17.30 -5.07
CA ASP A 45 27.31 -16.42 -3.96
C ASP A 45 26.15 -15.49 -4.36
N VAL A 46 25.07 -15.53 -3.60
CA VAL A 46 23.91 -14.67 -3.74
C VAL A 46 24.16 -13.38 -2.96
N LYS A 47 24.11 -12.24 -3.67
CA LYS A 47 24.22 -10.91 -3.05
C LYS A 47 22.86 -10.41 -2.64
N CYS A 48 22.64 -10.30 -1.33
CA CYS A 48 21.45 -9.64 -0.80
C CYS A 48 21.65 -8.13 -0.80
N LEU A 49 20.66 -7.40 -1.33
CA LEU A 49 20.61 -5.95 -1.17
C LEU A 49 20.05 -5.65 0.24
N PRO A 50 20.76 -4.84 1.05
CA PRO A 50 20.25 -4.48 2.36
C PRO A 50 19.00 -3.62 2.24
N TYR A 51 18.11 -3.75 3.22
CA TYR A 51 16.99 -2.82 3.37
C TYR A 51 17.53 -1.44 3.78
N SER A 52 17.23 -0.40 3.00
CA SER A 52 17.47 1.01 3.35
C SER A 52 16.17 1.75 3.73
N SER A 53 15.01 1.17 3.45
CA SER A 53 13.70 1.77 3.75
C SER A 53 12.69 0.77 4.32
N THR A 54 11.74 1.27 5.12
CA THR A 54 10.60 0.53 5.69
C THR A 54 9.27 1.16 5.23
N PRO A 55 8.14 0.45 5.27
CA PRO A 55 6.85 1.01 4.85
C PRO A 55 6.22 1.95 5.89
N PHE A 56 6.76 2.06 7.11
CA PHE A 56 6.12 2.78 8.22
C PHE A 56 6.07 4.30 8.02
N SER A 57 6.94 4.84 7.17
CA SER A 57 6.97 6.26 6.81
C SER A 57 5.88 6.66 5.81
N ILE A 58 5.14 5.70 5.21
CA ILE A 58 4.23 5.97 4.09
C ILE A 58 3.05 6.88 4.46
N GLU A 59 2.53 6.80 5.69
CA GLU A 59 1.49 7.73 6.15
C GLU A 59 2.01 9.16 6.13
N HIS A 60 3.20 9.38 6.71
CA HIS A 60 3.84 10.69 6.74
C HIS A 60 4.17 11.17 5.33
N ALA A 61 4.78 10.33 4.49
CA ALA A 61 5.08 10.64 3.11
C ALA A 61 3.82 11.06 2.35
N THR A 62 2.73 10.31 2.51
CA THR A 62 1.44 10.59 1.86
C THR A 62 0.88 11.94 2.32
N ARG A 63 0.86 12.22 3.63
CA ARG A 63 0.34 13.49 4.17
C ARG A 63 1.08 14.73 3.69
N ASN A 64 2.36 14.58 3.35
CA ASN A 64 3.20 15.67 2.88
C ASN A 64 3.22 15.82 1.35
N ILE A 65 2.44 15.01 0.61
CA ILE A 65 2.29 15.19 -0.84
C ILE A 65 1.74 16.60 -1.13
N PRO A 66 2.36 17.35 -2.05
CA PRO A 66 1.88 18.67 -2.43
C PRO A 66 0.43 18.63 -2.94
N SER A 67 -0.38 19.63 -2.59
CA SER A 67 -1.78 19.71 -3.01
C SER A 67 -1.98 19.79 -4.53
N THR A 68 -0.92 20.09 -5.30
CA THR A 68 -0.93 20.04 -6.77
C THR A 68 -1.03 18.62 -7.33
N VAL A 69 -0.62 17.62 -6.55
CA VAL A 69 -0.53 16.21 -6.99
C VAL A 69 -1.76 15.40 -6.55
N ARG A 70 -2.65 15.97 -5.74
CA ARG A 70 -3.80 15.26 -5.12
C ARG A 70 -4.94 14.86 -6.06
N THR A 71 -4.87 15.24 -7.33
CA THR A 71 -5.88 14.90 -8.33
C THR A 71 -5.54 13.54 -8.94
N ILE A 72 -6.46 12.58 -8.77
CA ILE A 72 -6.34 11.23 -9.32
C ILE A 72 -6.88 11.25 -10.75
N SER A 73 -8.13 11.71 -10.91
CA SER A 73 -8.81 11.89 -12.19
C SER A 73 -9.78 13.07 -12.14
N LYS A 74 -10.53 13.32 -13.23
CA LYS A 74 -11.48 14.43 -13.30
C LYS A 74 -12.65 14.20 -12.33
N GLY A 75 -12.69 15.00 -11.26
CA GLY A 75 -13.73 14.90 -10.23
C GLY A 75 -13.39 13.93 -9.10
N PHE A 76 -12.25 13.24 -9.18
CA PHE A 76 -11.76 12.35 -8.13
C PHE A 76 -10.44 12.86 -7.56
N LYS A 77 -10.49 13.29 -6.30
CA LYS A 77 -9.37 13.87 -5.56
C LYS A 77 -9.39 13.29 -4.15
N PHE A 78 -8.22 13.18 -3.54
CA PHE A 78 -8.12 12.90 -2.11
C PHE A 78 -7.44 14.08 -1.40
N GLU A 79 -7.63 14.19 -0.09
CA GLU A 79 -6.91 15.18 0.71
C GLU A 79 -5.76 14.46 1.44
N PRO A 80 -4.49 14.73 1.08
CA PRO A 80 -3.36 14.03 1.67
C PRO A 80 -3.34 14.07 3.20
N LYS A 81 -3.71 15.21 3.79
CA LYS A 81 -3.72 15.43 5.24
C LYS A 81 -4.72 14.55 5.99
N THR A 82 -5.72 13.98 5.32
CA THR A 82 -6.73 13.13 5.95
C THR A 82 -6.37 11.64 5.92
N VAL A 83 -5.27 11.27 5.27
CA VAL A 83 -4.82 9.87 5.20
C VAL A 83 -4.38 9.44 6.60
N LEU A 84 -4.89 8.31 7.06
CA LEU A 84 -4.62 7.68 8.34
C LEU A 84 -4.40 6.19 8.08
N ILE A 85 -3.38 5.59 8.70
CA ILE A 85 -3.15 4.15 8.65
C ILE A 85 -3.46 3.57 10.03
N ASP A 86 -4.67 3.03 10.17
CA ASP A 86 -5.14 2.47 11.45
C ASP A 86 -4.37 1.19 11.83
N ILE A 87 -4.10 0.34 10.83
CA ILE A 87 -3.37 -0.91 10.98
C ILE A 87 -2.44 -1.16 9.79
N MET A 88 -1.22 -1.59 10.10
CA MET A 88 -0.21 -2.01 9.15
C MET A 88 0.58 -3.18 9.74
N ALA A 89 0.93 -4.14 8.90
CA ALA A 89 2.00 -5.09 9.16
C ALA A 89 2.88 -5.15 7.93
N ALA A 90 4.17 -5.32 8.14
CA ALA A 90 5.17 -5.46 7.09
C ALA A 90 5.72 -6.88 7.12
N TYR A 91 5.86 -7.49 5.94
CA TYR A 91 6.44 -8.82 5.77
C TYR A 91 7.68 -8.67 4.89
N PRO A 92 8.88 -8.67 5.47
CA PRO A 92 10.11 -8.60 4.71
C PRO A 92 10.25 -9.86 3.85
N VAL A 93 10.45 -9.69 2.55
CA VAL A 93 10.60 -10.78 1.59
C VAL A 93 11.79 -10.50 0.70
N LEU A 94 12.72 -11.44 0.63
CA LEU A 94 13.78 -11.42 -0.37
C LEU A 94 13.28 -12.10 -1.64
N ILE A 95 13.30 -11.35 -2.74
CA ILE A 95 12.92 -11.87 -4.06
C ILE A 95 14.20 -12.21 -4.82
N PRO A 96 14.44 -13.48 -5.18
CA PRO A 96 15.62 -13.85 -5.93
C PRO A 96 15.51 -13.35 -7.37
N VAL A 97 16.56 -12.69 -7.85
CA VAL A 97 16.65 -12.17 -9.21
C VAL A 97 18.00 -12.53 -9.82
N TYR A 98 17.99 -12.93 -11.09
CA TYR A 98 19.21 -13.03 -11.88
C TYR A 98 19.46 -11.72 -12.60
N LEU A 99 20.67 -11.20 -12.43
CA LEU A 99 21.18 -10.05 -13.17
C LEU A 99 22.10 -10.54 -14.28
N MET A 100 21.77 -10.22 -15.52
CA MET A 100 22.54 -10.62 -16.69
C MET A 100 22.81 -9.40 -17.55
N GLN A 101 24.07 -9.19 -17.93
CA GLN A 101 24.44 -8.16 -18.89
C GLN A 101 24.79 -8.84 -20.21
N TYR A 102 24.16 -8.36 -21.28
CA TYR A 102 24.42 -8.84 -22.63
C TYR A 102 25.10 -7.74 -23.42
N GLU A 103 26.01 -8.16 -24.31
CA GLU A 103 26.54 -7.33 -25.38
C GLU A 103 26.12 -7.98 -26.69
N GLY A 104 25.40 -7.23 -27.52
CA GLY A 104 24.75 -7.78 -28.68
C GLY A 104 24.86 -6.88 -29.91
N THR A 105 24.55 -7.51 -31.04
CA THR A 105 24.34 -6.85 -32.33
C THR A 105 22.88 -7.02 -32.77
N PRO A 106 21.87 -6.57 -32.00
CA PRO A 106 20.49 -6.73 -32.42
C PRO A 106 20.31 -6.00 -33.77
N LEU A 107 19.76 -6.71 -34.75
CA LEU A 107 19.58 -6.21 -36.12
C LEU A 107 20.88 -5.77 -36.82
N GLY A 108 22.03 -6.35 -36.45
CA GLY A 108 23.33 -6.05 -37.07
C GLY A 108 24.02 -4.79 -36.57
N LEU A 109 23.51 -4.15 -35.52
CA LEU A 109 24.07 -2.93 -34.95
C LEU A 109 25.03 -3.24 -33.82
N SER A 110 26.33 -3.08 -34.08
CA SER A 110 27.38 -3.33 -33.10
C SER A 110 27.31 -2.38 -31.90
N GLY A 111 27.43 -2.94 -30.70
CA GLY A 111 27.75 -2.18 -29.50
C GLY A 111 26.60 -1.90 -28.54
N ILE A 112 25.46 -2.57 -28.68
CA ILE A 112 24.36 -2.41 -27.73
C ILE A 112 24.60 -3.34 -26.54
N SER A 113 24.79 -2.75 -25.37
CA SER A 113 24.73 -3.47 -24.10
C SER A 113 23.38 -3.25 -23.45
N PHE A 114 22.76 -4.33 -22.99
CA PHE A 114 21.53 -4.25 -22.20
C PHE A 114 21.64 -5.13 -20.97
N THR A 115 21.02 -4.66 -19.90
CA THR A 115 20.94 -5.38 -18.64
C THR A 115 19.57 -5.99 -18.50
N SER A 116 19.54 -7.28 -18.22
CA SER A 116 18.32 -8.06 -18.00
C SER A 116 18.25 -8.46 -16.53
N LEU A 117 17.11 -8.18 -15.91
CA LEU A 117 16.73 -8.66 -14.59
C LEU A 117 15.65 -9.71 -14.77
N VAL A 118 15.91 -10.92 -14.31
CA VAL A 118 15.03 -12.07 -14.48
C VAL A 118 14.58 -12.55 -13.12
N ASP A 119 13.27 -12.54 -12.91
CA ASP A 119 12.67 -13.10 -11.70
C ASP A 119 12.94 -14.61 -11.62
N ALA A 120 13.71 -15.02 -10.60
CA ALA A 120 14.13 -16.39 -10.39
C ALA A 120 13.12 -17.21 -9.55
N ALA A 121 12.13 -16.56 -8.93
CA ALA A 121 11.11 -17.25 -8.16
C ALA A 121 10.08 -17.98 -9.03
N ARG A 122 10.11 -17.77 -10.35
CA ARG A 122 9.10 -18.25 -11.30
C ARG A 122 9.70 -19.03 -12.46
N LYS A 123 8.93 -20.03 -12.92
CA LYS A 123 9.22 -20.77 -14.16
C LYS A 123 8.98 -19.92 -15.41
N GLU A 124 7.93 -19.10 -15.40
CA GLU A 124 7.69 -18.06 -16.39
C GLU A 124 8.27 -16.76 -15.85
N SER A 125 9.56 -16.56 -16.09
CA SER A 125 10.27 -15.43 -15.53
C SER A 125 9.81 -14.12 -16.16
N LEU A 126 9.60 -13.14 -15.31
CA LEU A 126 9.45 -11.77 -15.72
C LEU A 126 10.82 -11.20 -16.01
N VAL A 127 10.97 -10.63 -17.20
CA VAL A 127 12.24 -10.10 -17.67
C VAL A 127 12.11 -8.60 -17.78
N PHE A 128 12.94 -7.87 -17.03
CA PHE A 128 13.08 -6.43 -17.18
C PHE A 128 14.36 -6.14 -17.95
N VAL A 129 14.26 -5.33 -18.99
CA VAL A 129 15.42 -4.99 -19.82
C VAL A 129 15.66 -3.49 -19.80
N GLU A 130 16.81 -3.08 -19.28
CA GLU A 130 17.26 -1.69 -19.21
C GLU A 130 18.02 -1.29 -20.49
N ASN A 131 18.00 0.01 -20.83
CA ASN A 131 18.76 0.62 -21.93
C ASN A 131 18.39 0.16 -23.36
N VAL A 132 17.30 -0.58 -23.53
CA VAL A 132 16.88 -1.03 -24.87
C VAL A 132 16.12 0.06 -25.63
N LEU A 133 15.24 0.81 -24.96
CA LEU A 133 14.35 1.77 -25.64
C LEU A 133 15.05 2.98 -26.24
N PRO A 134 15.98 3.66 -25.55
CA PRO A 134 16.71 4.77 -26.16
C PRO A 134 17.50 4.32 -27.40
N GLU A 135 18.11 3.15 -27.35
CA GLU A 135 18.85 2.57 -28.47
C GLU A 135 17.90 2.18 -29.62
N LEU A 136 16.81 1.47 -29.33
CA LEU A 136 15.79 1.15 -30.34
C LEU A 136 15.15 2.39 -30.97
N GLY A 137 14.92 3.44 -30.18
CA GLY A 137 14.40 4.72 -30.67
C GLY A 137 15.37 5.35 -31.66
N GLN A 138 16.66 5.44 -31.31
CA GLN A 138 17.68 5.94 -32.24
C GLN A 138 17.76 5.11 -33.53
N ILE A 139 17.56 3.80 -33.43
CA ILE A 139 17.55 2.88 -34.58
C ILE A 139 16.34 3.13 -35.46
N ALA A 140 15.14 3.18 -34.86
CA ALA A 140 13.90 3.42 -35.56
C ALA A 140 13.99 4.74 -36.35
N THR A 141 14.45 5.82 -35.71
CA THR A 141 14.65 7.13 -36.35
C THR A 141 15.66 7.06 -37.51
N LYS A 142 16.75 6.29 -37.37
CA LYS A 142 17.77 6.13 -38.42
C LYS A 142 17.27 5.32 -39.63
N PHE A 143 16.49 4.26 -39.41
CA PHE A 143 16.09 3.33 -40.47
C PHE A 143 14.75 3.67 -41.14
N LEU A 144 13.78 4.19 -40.38
CA LEU A 144 12.42 4.44 -40.89
C LEU A 144 12.23 5.86 -41.43
N GLY A 145 13.23 6.74 -41.25
CA GLY A 145 13.09 8.17 -41.53
C GLY A 145 12.22 8.86 -40.47
N SER A 146 12.23 10.19 -40.46
CA SER A 146 11.45 11.01 -39.53
C SER A 146 9.97 11.13 -39.91
N ASP A 147 9.41 10.16 -40.66
CA ASP A 147 8.00 10.21 -41.02
C ASP A 147 7.17 9.81 -39.79
N ASP A 148 6.29 10.73 -39.35
CA ASP A 148 5.47 10.71 -38.12
C ASP A 148 4.71 9.40 -37.82
N LEU A 149 4.60 8.48 -38.79
CA LEU A 149 3.86 7.22 -38.66
C LEU A 149 4.48 6.21 -37.68
N PHE A 150 5.76 6.37 -37.32
CA PHE A 150 6.48 5.46 -36.42
C PHE A 150 7.12 6.16 -35.22
N GLU A 151 6.64 7.35 -34.83
CA GLU A 151 7.06 7.93 -33.56
C GLU A 151 6.66 6.98 -32.43
N LEU A 152 7.67 6.42 -31.76
CA LEU A 152 7.44 5.72 -30.50
C LEU A 152 6.83 6.75 -29.55
N PRO A 153 5.67 6.48 -28.95
CA PRO A 153 5.05 7.43 -28.05
C PRO A 153 6.04 7.85 -26.96
N ASP A 154 6.05 9.14 -26.60
CA ASP A 154 6.97 9.69 -25.58
C ASP A 154 6.97 8.87 -24.27
N TYR A 155 5.82 8.29 -23.91
CA TYR A 155 5.70 7.47 -22.71
C TYR A 155 6.48 6.16 -22.79
N VAL A 156 6.73 5.63 -24.00
CA VAL A 156 7.57 4.44 -24.23
C VAL A 156 9.03 4.83 -24.09
N VAL A 157 9.46 5.91 -24.74
CA VAL A 157 10.85 6.40 -24.68
C VAL A 157 11.24 6.85 -23.26
N ALA A 158 10.28 7.31 -22.47
CA ALA A 158 10.48 7.72 -21.09
C ALA A 158 10.62 6.57 -20.08
N GLN A 159 10.44 5.30 -20.49
CA GLN A 159 10.65 4.16 -19.59
C GLN A 159 12.11 3.74 -19.56
N ASP A 160 12.69 3.67 -18.35
CA ASP A 160 14.06 3.19 -18.15
C ASP A 160 14.19 1.68 -18.44
N PHE A 161 13.09 0.93 -18.38
CA PHE A 161 13.07 -0.52 -18.56
C PHE A 161 11.86 -0.99 -19.36
N LEU A 162 12.04 -2.08 -20.10
CA LEU A 162 10.98 -2.84 -20.74
C LEU A 162 10.64 -4.09 -19.94
N LYS A 163 9.36 -4.41 -19.88
CA LYS A 163 8.84 -5.60 -19.20
C LYS A 163 8.41 -6.65 -20.22
N ALA A 164 8.89 -7.89 -20.10
CA ALA A 164 8.48 -9.02 -20.92
C ALA A 164 7.92 -10.19 -20.06
N PRO A 165 6.90 -10.94 -20.55
CA PRO A 165 6.33 -10.87 -21.90
C PRO A 165 5.47 -9.62 -22.15
N TRP A 166 5.55 -9.06 -23.37
CA TRP A 166 4.86 -7.82 -23.78
C TRP A 166 3.33 -7.90 -23.81
N SER A 167 2.76 -9.08 -23.53
CA SER A 167 1.30 -9.26 -23.38
C SER A 167 0.76 -8.67 -22.07
N ARG A 168 1.63 -8.20 -21.17
CA ARG A 168 1.27 -7.60 -19.89
C ARG A 168 1.50 -6.09 -19.91
N SER A 169 0.83 -5.39 -19.00
CA SER A 169 1.02 -3.94 -18.85
C SER A 169 2.50 -3.61 -18.70
N THR A 170 2.96 -2.58 -19.38
CA THR A 170 4.34 -2.08 -19.21
C THR A 170 4.55 -1.46 -17.83
N THR A 171 3.47 -1.04 -17.17
CA THR A 171 3.54 -0.54 -15.80
C THR A 171 3.53 -1.70 -14.82
N SER A 172 4.41 -1.64 -13.83
CA SER A 172 4.39 -2.50 -12.65
C SER A 172 3.15 -2.26 -11.80
N ASP A 173 2.43 -3.33 -11.45
CA ASP A 173 1.33 -3.30 -10.47
C ASP A 173 1.89 -3.17 -9.04
N PHE A 174 2.30 -1.97 -8.65
CA PHE A 174 2.78 -1.68 -7.29
C PHE A 174 1.63 -1.69 -6.29
N ALA A 175 0.55 -0.99 -6.62
CA ALA A 175 -0.63 -0.89 -5.80
C ALA A 175 -1.66 -1.93 -6.20
N GLN A 176 -2.30 -2.56 -5.19
CA GLN A 176 -3.48 -3.38 -5.42
C GLN A 176 -4.64 -2.85 -4.57
N VAL A 177 -5.23 -1.74 -5.01
CA VAL A 177 -6.37 -1.13 -4.31
C VAL A 177 -7.64 -1.92 -4.62
N LYS A 178 -7.97 -2.88 -3.74
CA LYS A 178 -9.12 -3.77 -3.96
C LYS A 178 -10.47 -3.21 -3.57
N ARG A 179 -10.48 -2.46 -2.47
CA ARG A 179 -11.72 -2.01 -1.85
C ARG A 179 -11.49 -0.63 -1.30
N PHE A 180 -12.37 0.27 -1.69
CA PHE A 180 -12.44 1.60 -1.12
C PHE A 180 -13.90 1.90 -0.87
N ARG A 181 -14.21 2.29 0.36
CA ARG A 181 -15.59 2.53 0.75
C ARG A 181 -16.13 3.77 0.03
N GLY A 182 -17.23 3.60 -0.70
CA GLY A 182 -17.91 4.71 -1.37
C GLY A 182 -17.30 5.10 -2.71
N LEU A 183 -16.26 4.40 -3.17
CA LEU A 183 -15.80 4.49 -4.56
C LEU A 183 -16.43 3.35 -5.37
N LYS A 184 -16.68 3.66 -6.64
CA LYS A 184 -17.03 2.67 -7.66
C LYS A 184 -15.76 1.99 -8.16
N ASP A 185 -15.92 0.85 -8.82
CA ASP A 185 -14.81 0.08 -9.38
C ASP A 185 -13.97 0.89 -10.38
N GLU A 186 -14.61 1.74 -11.20
CA GLU A 186 -13.93 2.66 -12.13
C GLU A 186 -12.90 3.57 -11.42
N HIS A 187 -13.24 4.12 -10.26
CA HIS A 187 -12.32 4.95 -9.48
C HIS A 187 -11.21 4.14 -8.79
N LEU A 188 -11.42 2.84 -8.54
CA LEU A 188 -10.37 1.97 -7.99
C LEU A 188 -9.28 1.72 -9.02
N GLU A 189 -9.66 1.50 -10.28
CA GLU A 189 -8.73 1.35 -11.40
C GLU A 189 -7.94 2.65 -11.62
N GLU A 190 -8.63 3.81 -11.62
CA GLU A 190 -7.98 5.12 -11.73
C GLU A 190 -7.02 5.39 -10.57
N LEU A 191 -7.39 5.06 -9.33
CA LEU A 191 -6.50 5.21 -8.18
C LEU A 191 -5.29 4.28 -8.28
N THR A 192 -5.48 3.03 -8.68
CA THR A 192 -4.39 2.06 -8.85
C THR A 192 -3.41 2.54 -9.92
N ALA A 193 -3.91 2.89 -11.10
CA ALA A 193 -3.11 3.44 -12.19
C ALA A 193 -2.38 4.73 -11.78
N TRP A 194 -3.03 5.59 -11.00
CA TRP A 194 -2.41 6.79 -10.47
C TRP A 194 -1.25 6.46 -9.52
N ILE A 195 -1.41 5.51 -8.58
CA ILE A 195 -0.33 5.11 -7.68
C ILE A 195 0.82 4.50 -8.47
N ASP A 196 0.54 3.56 -9.37
CA ASP A 196 1.56 2.90 -10.18
C ASP A 196 2.33 3.90 -11.02
N HIS A 197 1.65 4.88 -11.63
CA HIS A 197 2.29 5.97 -12.36
C HIS A 197 3.18 6.86 -11.47
N LYS A 198 2.80 7.10 -10.20
CA LYS A 198 3.64 7.88 -9.28
C LYS A 198 4.86 7.10 -8.82
N VAL A 199 4.71 5.82 -8.50
CA VAL A 199 5.79 4.94 -8.05
C VAL A 199 6.73 4.58 -9.21
N SER A 200 6.26 4.60 -10.44
CA SER A 200 7.11 4.35 -11.61
C SER A 200 8.02 5.54 -11.97
N ARG A 201 7.98 6.68 -11.26
CA ARG A 201 8.84 7.84 -11.59
C ARG A 201 10.21 7.69 -10.96
N ARG A 202 11.26 7.91 -11.75
CA ARG A 202 12.66 7.89 -11.29
C ARG A 202 12.87 8.78 -10.06
N GLY A 203 13.58 8.26 -9.07
CA GLY A 203 13.94 8.95 -7.84
C GLY A 203 12.86 8.94 -6.76
N VAL A 204 11.67 8.37 -7.00
CA VAL A 204 10.60 8.35 -6.00
C VAL A 204 10.98 7.56 -4.75
N MET A 205 11.71 6.44 -4.91
CA MET A 205 12.13 5.61 -3.79
C MET A 205 13.27 6.25 -3.01
N GLN A 206 14.17 6.98 -3.68
CA GLN A 206 15.16 7.82 -3.00
C GLN A 206 14.48 8.91 -2.19
N HIS A 207 13.50 9.60 -2.77
CA HIS A 207 12.74 10.63 -2.05
C HIS A 207 12.00 10.06 -0.83
N TYR A 208 11.46 8.85 -0.96
CA TYR A 208 10.83 8.15 0.16
C TYR A 208 11.83 7.83 1.27
N GLU A 209 13.03 7.35 0.92
CA GLU A 209 14.13 7.14 1.87
C GLU A 209 14.55 8.44 2.55
N ASP A 210 14.66 9.56 1.81
CA ASP A 210 14.99 10.87 2.37
C ASP A 210 13.95 11.33 3.41
N ILE A 211 12.65 11.09 3.15
CA ILE A 211 11.58 11.35 4.12
C ILE A 211 11.78 10.52 5.37
N GLN A 212 12.03 9.21 5.22
CA GLN A 212 12.28 8.33 6.35
C GLN A 212 13.50 8.79 7.19
N CYS A 213 14.60 9.18 6.53
CA CYS A 213 15.77 9.75 7.18
C CYS A 213 15.43 11.04 7.94
N SER A 214 14.61 11.92 7.34
CA SER A 214 14.17 13.16 8.00
C SER A 214 13.34 12.91 9.26
N LEU A 215 12.60 11.79 9.29
CA LEU A 215 11.85 11.32 10.44
C LEU A 215 12.71 10.61 11.49
N LYS A 216 14.00 10.38 11.19
CA LYS A 216 14.92 9.58 12.02
C LYS A 216 14.35 8.19 12.32
N GLN A 217 13.68 7.60 11.33
CA GLN A 217 13.13 6.24 11.42
C GLN A 217 14.12 5.28 10.75
N PRO A 218 15.10 4.71 11.49
CA PRO A 218 15.99 3.72 10.89
C PRO A 218 15.19 2.49 10.44
N VAL A 219 15.81 1.69 9.57
CA VAL A 219 15.32 0.33 9.33
C VAL A 219 15.52 -0.48 10.61
N ASP A 220 14.42 -0.75 11.29
CA ASP A 220 14.37 -1.60 12.48
C ASP A 220 13.64 -2.89 12.11
N MET A 221 14.39 -3.98 11.93
CA MET A 221 13.84 -5.28 11.59
C MET A 221 13.14 -5.95 12.77
N ASP A 222 13.37 -5.46 13.99
CA ASP A 222 12.74 -5.94 15.22
C ASP A 222 11.48 -5.13 15.58
N HIS A 223 11.07 -4.20 14.72
CA HIS A 223 9.87 -3.39 14.92
C HIS A 223 8.63 -4.27 15.12
N LEU A 224 7.77 -3.94 16.10
CA LEU A 224 6.56 -4.70 16.47
C LEU A 224 5.54 -4.94 15.34
N LEU A 225 5.69 -4.26 14.20
CA LEU A 225 4.80 -4.36 13.04
C LEU A 225 5.42 -5.20 11.91
N ILE A 226 6.71 -5.54 12.02
CA ILE A 226 7.36 -6.51 11.14
C ILE A 226 6.98 -7.89 11.64
N ARG A 227 6.39 -8.70 10.75
CA ARG A 227 5.83 -10.00 11.04
C ARG A 227 6.49 -11.07 10.19
N SER A 228 6.54 -12.29 10.71
CA SER A 228 7.05 -13.44 9.97
C SER A 228 6.01 -13.97 8.97
N ALA A 229 6.44 -14.82 8.04
CA ALA A 229 5.53 -15.42 7.06
C ALA A 229 4.49 -16.35 7.71
N GLU A 230 4.86 -16.99 8.81
CA GLU A 230 4.00 -17.90 9.57
C GLU A 230 2.83 -17.17 10.24
N GLU A 231 3.02 -15.91 10.63
CA GLU A 231 2.01 -15.07 11.29
C GLU A 231 0.98 -14.49 10.30
N ILE A 232 1.21 -14.57 8.98
CA ILE A 232 0.37 -13.91 7.96
C ILE A 232 -1.11 -14.24 8.10
N SER A 233 -1.44 -15.51 8.29
CA SER A 233 -2.84 -15.95 8.35
C SER A 233 -3.57 -15.31 9.52
N GLU A 234 -2.97 -15.33 10.71
CA GLU A 234 -3.54 -14.74 11.92
C GLU A 234 -3.68 -13.21 11.79
N VAL A 235 -2.62 -12.54 11.33
CA VAL A 235 -2.63 -11.09 11.13
C VAL A 235 -3.67 -10.68 10.09
N HIS A 236 -3.79 -11.41 8.99
CA HIS A 236 -4.81 -11.17 7.97
C HIS A 236 -6.23 -11.39 8.51
N MET A 237 -6.43 -12.41 9.35
CA MET A 237 -7.72 -12.65 10.00
C MET A 237 -8.11 -11.48 10.90
N TYR A 238 -7.18 -11.01 11.74
CA TYR A 238 -7.38 -9.86 12.61
C TYR A 238 -7.66 -8.57 11.81
N MET A 239 -6.81 -8.21 10.85
CA MET A 239 -7.00 -7.04 9.98
C MET A 239 -8.34 -7.07 9.24
N HIS A 240 -8.77 -8.25 8.78
CA HIS A 240 -10.05 -8.40 8.12
C HIS A 240 -11.24 -8.22 9.09
N ALA A 241 -11.12 -8.72 10.33
CA ALA A 241 -12.11 -8.50 11.38
C ALA A 241 -12.21 -7.01 11.74
N GLU A 242 -11.07 -6.32 11.90
CA GLU A 242 -11.00 -4.89 12.18
C GLU A 242 -11.60 -4.05 11.05
N MET A 243 -11.27 -4.36 9.80
CA MET A 243 -11.87 -3.70 8.63
C MET A 243 -13.40 -3.88 8.61
N LYS A 244 -13.90 -5.09 8.89
CA LYS A 244 -15.34 -5.36 8.98
C LYS A 244 -15.98 -4.54 10.11
N TYR A 245 -15.36 -4.50 11.28
CA TYR A 245 -15.81 -3.70 12.40
C TYR A 245 -15.88 -2.21 12.04
N GLY A 246 -14.83 -1.63 11.45
CA GLY A 246 -14.80 -0.23 11.05
C GLY A 246 -15.88 0.15 10.02
N VAL A 247 -16.19 -0.76 9.08
CA VAL A 247 -17.31 -0.58 8.14
C VAL A 247 -18.66 -0.60 8.86
N SER A 248 -18.88 -1.56 9.77
CA SER A 248 -20.11 -1.65 10.56
C SER A 248 -20.29 -0.45 11.48
N TRP A 249 -19.23 -0.06 12.20
CA TRP A 249 -19.19 1.13 13.07
C TRP A 249 -19.62 2.37 12.31
N SER A 250 -19.04 2.58 11.14
CA SER A 250 -19.34 3.76 10.35
C SER A 250 -20.76 3.76 9.75
N LYS A 251 -21.33 2.59 9.44
CA LYS A 251 -22.74 2.48 9.03
C LYS A 251 -23.65 2.82 10.19
N CYS A 252 -23.36 2.28 11.37
CA CYS A 252 -24.13 2.57 12.58
C CYS A 252 -24.06 4.06 12.91
N LYS A 253 -22.86 4.65 12.93
CA LYS A 253 -22.66 6.09 13.19
C LYS A 253 -23.45 6.98 12.24
N LYS A 254 -23.48 6.65 10.94
CA LYS A 254 -24.27 7.38 9.94
C LYS A 254 -25.78 7.23 10.17
N ALA A 255 -26.25 6.02 10.47
CA ALA A 255 -27.67 5.79 10.77
C ALA A 255 -28.10 6.55 12.03
N SER A 256 -27.28 6.53 13.08
CA SER A 256 -27.51 7.27 14.33
C SER A 256 -27.48 8.78 14.13
N SER A 257 -26.52 9.32 13.36
CA SER A 257 -26.47 10.76 13.09
C SER A 257 -27.68 11.23 12.30
N THR A 258 -28.05 10.49 11.24
CA THR A 258 -29.25 10.81 10.46
C THR A 258 -30.51 10.72 11.31
N LEU A 259 -30.68 9.69 12.15
CA LEU A 259 -31.86 9.63 13.01
C LEU A 259 -31.88 10.79 14.02
N SER A 260 -30.74 11.12 14.62
CA SER A 260 -30.62 12.23 15.58
C SER A 260 -30.89 13.60 14.95
N GLU A 261 -30.51 13.81 13.68
CA GLU A 261 -30.77 15.06 12.96
C GLU A 261 -32.26 15.32 12.72
N TYR A 262 -33.05 14.25 12.58
CA TYR A 262 -34.49 14.34 12.30
C TYR A 262 -35.37 13.92 13.48
N ASP A 263 -34.80 13.60 14.65
CA ASP A 263 -35.56 12.97 15.73
C ASP A 263 -36.68 13.90 16.24
N ASP A 264 -36.38 15.18 16.45
CA ASP A 264 -37.34 16.19 16.91
C ASP A 264 -38.47 16.43 15.88
N GLU A 265 -38.13 16.58 14.59
CA GLU A 265 -39.09 16.83 13.51
C GLU A 265 -39.98 15.61 13.27
N LEU A 266 -39.39 14.41 13.26
CA LEU A 266 -40.14 13.17 13.09
C LEU A 266 -41.02 12.90 14.31
N GLU A 267 -40.57 13.23 15.53
CA GLU A 267 -41.38 13.10 16.73
C GLU A 267 -42.62 14.01 16.68
N GLU A 268 -42.48 15.26 16.20
CA GLU A 268 -43.62 16.16 16.00
C GLU A 268 -44.60 15.63 14.94
N LEU A 269 -44.09 15.19 13.78
CA LEU A 269 -44.91 14.63 12.70
C LEU A 269 -45.60 13.32 13.10
N SER A 270 -44.97 12.51 13.95
CA SER A 270 -45.51 11.24 14.43
C SER A 270 -46.77 11.41 15.28
N LYS A 271 -46.95 12.55 15.95
CA LYS A 271 -48.15 12.85 16.75
C LYS A 271 -49.42 12.86 15.89
N SER A 272 -49.29 13.15 14.60
CA SER A 272 -50.42 13.24 13.66
C SER A 272 -50.51 12.05 12.70
N ASN A 273 -49.55 11.13 12.73
CA ASN A 273 -49.46 10.03 11.76
C ASN A 273 -48.87 8.76 12.38
N GLU A 274 -49.73 7.81 12.72
CA GLU A 274 -49.33 6.52 13.33
C GLU A 274 -48.35 5.72 12.47
N LYS A 275 -48.42 5.81 11.13
CA LYS A 275 -47.46 5.11 10.26
C LYS A 275 -46.03 5.62 10.44
N LEU A 276 -45.86 6.93 10.68
CA LEU A 276 -44.53 7.51 10.92
C LEU A 276 -43.97 7.09 12.28
N LYS A 277 -44.84 6.93 13.28
CA LYS A 277 -44.47 6.43 14.61
C LYS A 277 -43.93 5.00 14.54
N ASP A 278 -44.57 4.13 13.77
CA ASP A 278 -44.09 2.76 13.54
C ASP A 278 -42.75 2.74 12.81
N VAL A 279 -42.57 3.60 11.80
CA VAL A 279 -41.30 3.74 11.07
C VAL A 279 -40.17 4.22 11.99
N LEU A 280 -40.43 5.21 12.85
CA LEU A 280 -39.47 5.70 13.85
C LEU A 280 -39.10 4.63 14.87
N ALA A 281 -40.10 3.93 15.41
CA ALA A 281 -39.87 2.83 16.34
C ALA A 281 -39.03 1.72 15.70
N GLY A 282 -39.34 1.35 14.45
CA GLY A 282 -38.55 0.41 13.67
C GLY A 282 -37.12 0.89 13.39
N GLY A 283 -36.94 2.18 13.07
CA GLY A 283 -35.63 2.80 12.89
C GLY A 283 -34.77 2.75 14.16
N ARG A 284 -35.34 3.15 15.30
CA ARG A 284 -34.69 3.08 16.62
C ARG A 284 -34.34 1.64 17.00
N GLN A 285 -35.25 0.69 16.77
CA GLN A 285 -35.00 -0.73 17.02
C GLN A 285 -33.88 -1.28 16.13
N ASN A 286 -33.84 -0.90 14.85
CA ASN A 286 -32.78 -1.31 13.94
C ASN A 286 -31.41 -0.74 14.36
N ILE A 287 -31.35 0.52 14.80
CA ILE A 287 -30.12 1.13 15.33
C ILE A 287 -29.68 0.43 16.61
N ALA A 288 -30.60 0.14 17.54
CA ALA A 288 -30.30 -0.61 18.75
C ALA A 288 -29.72 -2.00 18.41
N LYS A 289 -30.33 -2.73 17.46
CA LYS A 289 -29.82 -4.02 16.98
C LYS A 289 -28.44 -3.90 16.34
N MET A 290 -28.21 -2.86 15.53
CA MET A 290 -26.90 -2.60 14.93
C MET A 290 -25.84 -2.30 16.00
N ASN A 291 -26.17 -1.52 17.04
CA ASN A 291 -25.28 -1.24 18.16
C ASN A 291 -24.95 -2.51 18.96
N THR A 292 -25.93 -3.39 19.21
CA THR A 292 -25.68 -4.68 19.86
C THR A 292 -24.71 -5.54 19.04
N GLN A 293 -24.96 -5.69 17.74
CA GLN A 293 -24.06 -6.44 16.85
C GLN A 293 -22.66 -5.82 16.76
N LEU A 294 -22.58 -4.49 16.84
CA LEU A 294 -21.33 -3.75 16.81
C LEU A 294 -20.52 -4.00 18.08
N GLU A 295 -21.16 -4.02 19.24
CA GLU A 295 -20.51 -4.32 20.52
C GLU A 295 -20.06 -5.79 20.60
N GLU A 296 -20.88 -6.73 20.11
CA GLU A 296 -20.48 -8.14 19.97
C GLU A 296 -19.26 -8.29 19.06
N THR A 297 -19.25 -7.59 17.92
CA THR A 297 -18.12 -7.59 16.99
C THR A 297 -16.88 -6.95 17.62
N ARG A 298 -17.05 -5.86 18.38
CA ARG A 298 -15.98 -5.19 19.11
C ARG A 298 -15.35 -6.11 20.13
N LYS A 299 -16.17 -6.80 20.92
CA LYS A 299 -15.71 -7.77 21.92
C LYS A 299 -14.91 -8.90 21.25
N CYS A 300 -15.48 -9.50 20.20
CA CYS A 300 -14.77 -10.51 19.42
C CYS A 300 -13.44 -10.01 18.86
N LEU A 301 -13.38 -8.75 18.40
CA LEU A 301 -12.13 -8.14 17.94
C LEU A 301 -11.10 -7.97 19.07
N GLN A 302 -11.53 -7.56 20.27
CA GLN A 302 -10.63 -7.47 21.43
C GLN A 302 -10.11 -8.85 21.84
N ASP A 303 -10.97 -9.86 21.83
CA ASP A 303 -10.60 -11.25 22.17
C ASP A 303 -9.60 -11.83 21.15
N MET A 304 -9.70 -11.43 19.88
CA MET A 304 -8.79 -11.82 18.80
C MET A 304 -7.55 -10.91 18.69
N LYS A 305 -7.43 -9.85 19.50
CA LYS A 305 -6.35 -8.87 19.34
C LYS A 305 -5.00 -9.52 19.64
N PRO A 306 -4.08 -9.57 18.65
CA PRO A 306 -2.80 -10.22 18.84
C PRO A 306 -1.91 -9.39 19.78
N GLU A 307 -0.97 -10.06 20.44
CA GLU A 307 -0.17 -9.44 21.50
C GLU A 307 0.72 -8.30 21.00
N TRP A 308 1.32 -8.47 19.81
CA TRP A 308 2.11 -7.40 19.17
C TRP A 308 1.31 -6.12 18.95
N ARG A 309 0.00 -6.24 18.69
CA ARG A 309 -0.86 -5.07 18.48
C ARG A 309 -1.14 -4.35 19.79
N LYS A 310 -1.34 -5.07 20.88
CA LYS A 310 -1.51 -4.48 22.22
C LYS A 310 -0.25 -3.71 22.62
N GLN A 311 0.91 -4.35 22.48
CA GLN A 311 2.21 -3.73 22.77
C GLN A 311 2.45 -2.48 21.93
N TRP A 312 2.11 -2.53 20.64
CA TRP A 312 2.23 -1.37 19.76
C TRP A 312 1.29 -0.22 20.18
N GLU A 313 0.04 -0.51 20.54
CA GLU A 313 -0.91 0.51 21.03
C GLU A 313 -0.45 1.14 22.36
N GLU A 314 0.12 0.33 23.25
CA GLU A 314 0.72 0.79 24.52
C GLU A 314 1.94 1.70 24.27
N GLN A 315 2.79 1.34 23.31
CA GLN A 315 3.94 2.15 22.90
C GLN A 315 3.49 3.50 22.31
N GLN A 316 2.51 3.49 21.40
CA GLN A 316 1.96 4.73 20.83
C GLN A 316 1.35 5.65 21.89
N THR A 317 0.66 5.06 22.88
CA THR A 317 0.08 5.83 23.98
C THR A 317 1.17 6.45 24.86
N SER A 318 2.22 5.68 25.16
CA SER A 318 3.37 6.14 25.94
C SER A 318 4.13 7.25 25.21
N ASP A 319 4.38 7.08 23.92
CA ASP A 319 5.06 8.08 23.07
C ASP A 319 4.24 9.37 22.96
N TYR A 320 2.92 9.25 22.81
CA TYR A 320 2.03 10.41 22.80
C TYR A 320 2.07 11.16 24.13
N ILE A 321 2.01 10.44 25.26
CA ILE A 321 2.12 11.05 26.59
C ILE A 321 3.47 11.76 26.74
N ALA A 322 4.57 11.12 26.34
CA ALA A 322 5.91 11.70 26.40
C ALA A 322 6.03 12.97 25.54
N GLN A 323 5.48 12.96 24.32
CA GLN A 323 5.46 14.14 23.45
C GLN A 323 4.62 15.29 24.05
N VAL A 324 3.48 14.98 24.67
CA VAL A 324 2.65 15.99 25.35
C VAL A 324 3.38 16.57 26.57
N GLN A 325 4.07 15.75 27.35
CA GLN A 325 4.86 16.18 28.52
C GLN A 325 6.08 17.02 28.11
N ASP A 326 6.80 16.65 27.06
CA ASP A 326 7.93 17.45 26.54
C ASP A 326 7.46 18.81 25.99
N ARG A 327 6.32 18.83 25.32
CA ARG A 327 5.73 20.05 24.75
C ARG A 327 5.05 20.94 25.81
N PHE A 328 4.59 20.36 26.90
CA PHE A 328 3.88 21.03 27.99
C PHE A 328 4.31 20.48 29.37
N PRO A 329 5.52 20.77 29.84
CA PRO A 329 6.09 20.15 31.05
C PRO A 329 5.32 20.47 32.34
N TRP A 330 4.48 21.50 32.31
CA TRP A 330 3.58 21.88 33.42
C TRP A 330 2.20 21.20 33.38
N ARG A 331 1.85 20.48 32.30
CA ARG A 331 0.64 19.65 32.23
C ARG A 331 1.03 18.19 32.49
N ALA A 332 1.14 17.82 33.75
CA ALA A 332 1.06 16.40 34.08
C ALA A 332 -0.29 15.87 33.55
N PRO A 333 -0.32 14.73 32.84
CA PRO A 333 -1.59 14.13 32.45
C PRO A 333 -2.37 13.86 33.74
N GLN A 334 -3.49 14.57 33.91
CA GLN A 334 -4.48 14.12 34.88
C GLN A 334 -4.93 12.76 34.36
N THR A 335 -4.54 11.71 35.07
CA THR A 335 -5.15 10.39 34.91
C THR A 335 -6.60 10.58 35.32
N ASP A 336 -7.44 10.99 34.39
CA ASP A 336 -8.87 10.87 34.57
C ASP A 336 -9.12 9.37 34.70
N ASP A 337 -9.45 8.97 35.93
CA ASP A 337 -10.06 7.69 36.27
C ASP A 337 -11.35 7.56 35.44
N CYS A 338 -11.22 7.18 34.17
CA CYS A 338 -12.29 6.55 33.43
C CYS A 338 -12.40 5.12 33.98
N GLY A 339 -13.10 5.01 35.11
CA GLY A 339 -13.54 3.73 35.65
C GLY A 339 -14.28 2.95 34.58
N LEU A 340 -13.74 1.77 34.27
CA LEU A 340 -14.41 0.68 33.56
C LEU A 340 -15.59 0.15 34.37
#